data_AF-A0A7Y9T277-F1
#
_entry.id   AF-A0A7Y9T277-F1
#
_cell.length_a   1.000
_cell.length_b   1.000
_cell.length_c   1.000
_cell.angle_alpha   90.00
_cell.angle_beta   90.00
_cell.angle_gamma   90.00
#
_symmetry.space_group_name_H-M   'P 1'
#
loop_
_entity.id
_entity.type
_entity.pdbx_description
1 polymer ?
#
loop_
_entity_poly.entity_id
_entity_poly.type
_entity_poly.pdbx_seq_one_letter_code
_entity_poly.pdbx_strand_id
1 'polypeptide(L)'
;MKFPHATSIGQGDGGCDCLPRPDSVADVRPLTAFVLRYRDAWFGMEKRVAFEAEDVAAALAMMDREPIGEWAELSSGGEVICRRGFEPGGAADYWVAD
;
A
#
# COMPACT_ATOMS: atom_id res chain seq x y z
N MET A 1 -69.09 3.94 -6.38
CA MET A 1 -69.05 3.17 -7.65
C MET A 1 -68.11 1.98 -7.45
N LYS A 2 -68.47 0.82 -8.02
CA LYS A 2 -67.85 -0.51 -7.90
C LYS A 2 -67.35 -0.88 -9.33
N PHE A 3 -66.10 -1.32 -9.54
CA PHE A 3 -65.62 -2.65 -10.00
C PHE A 3 -64.40 -2.45 -10.94
N PRO A 4 -63.54 -3.45 -11.28
CA PRO A 4 -62.98 -4.56 -10.49
C PRO A 4 -61.44 -4.80 -10.71
N HIS A 5 -60.91 -5.82 -10.03
CA HIS A 5 -59.57 -6.42 -10.15
C HIS A 5 -59.16 -6.89 -11.56
N ALA A 6 -57.84 -6.90 -11.83
CA ALA A 6 -57.17 -8.01 -12.51
C ALA A 6 -55.77 -8.26 -11.89
N THR A 7 -55.56 -9.53 -11.58
CA THR A 7 -54.46 -10.19 -10.88
C THR A 7 -53.26 -10.44 -11.79
N SER A 8 -52.09 -10.69 -11.17
CA SER A 8 -50.97 -11.50 -11.70
C SER A 8 -50.13 -10.76 -12.76
N ILE A 9 -48.80 -10.76 -12.75
CA ILE A 9 -47.82 -11.84 -12.61
C ILE A 9 -46.47 -11.18 -12.26
N GLY A 10 -45.62 -11.85 -11.48
CA GLY A 10 -44.17 -11.64 -11.60
C GLY A 10 -43.46 -11.24 -10.33
N GLN A 11 -43.44 -12.15 -9.37
CA GLN A 11 -42.37 -12.27 -8.39
C GLN A 11 -41.06 -12.51 -9.16
N GLY A 12 -40.32 -11.44 -9.42
CA GLY A 12 -38.93 -11.49 -9.83
C GLY A 12 -38.09 -11.05 -8.64
N ASP A 13 -37.73 -12.01 -7.78
CA ASP A 13 -36.55 -11.87 -6.93
C ASP A 13 -35.35 -11.69 -7.87
N GLY A 14 -35.10 -10.44 -8.27
CA GLY A 14 -33.89 -10.02 -8.98
C GLY A 14 -32.70 -10.01 -8.04
N GLY A 15 -32.51 -11.09 -7.28
CA GLY A 15 -31.23 -11.40 -6.68
C GLY A 15 -30.30 -11.71 -7.85
N CYS A 16 -29.33 -10.83 -8.07
CA CYS A 16 -28.20 -11.08 -8.97
C CYS A 16 -27.35 -12.22 -8.38
N ASP A 17 -27.87 -13.45 -8.42
CA ASP A 17 -27.33 -14.67 -7.80
C ASP A 17 -26.45 -15.46 -8.79
N CYS A 18 -26.13 -14.86 -9.93
CA CYS A 18 -25.36 -15.46 -11.02
C CYS A 18 -23.88 -15.05 -11.05
N LEU A 19 -23.43 -14.25 -10.08
CA LEU A 19 -22.01 -13.96 -9.90
C LEU A 19 -21.53 -14.68 -8.65
N PRO A 20 -20.51 -15.55 -8.73
CA PRO A 20 -19.89 -16.09 -7.53
C PRO A 20 -19.46 -14.90 -6.67
N ARG A 21 -20.11 -14.73 -5.52
CA ARG A 21 -19.62 -13.80 -4.50
C ARG A 21 -18.24 -14.31 -4.16
N PRO A 22 -17.17 -13.53 -4.37
CA PRO A 22 -15.85 -14.00 -3.99
C PRO A 22 -15.91 -14.31 -2.49
N ASP A 23 -15.81 -15.58 -2.13
CA ASP A 23 -15.42 -16.04 -0.80
C ASP A 23 -13.98 -15.60 -0.62
N SER A 24 -13.82 -14.31 -0.43
CA SER A 24 -12.58 -13.66 -0.14
C SER A 24 -12.93 -12.72 0.98
N VAL A 25 -13.01 -13.30 2.17
CA VAL A 25 -12.25 -12.70 3.26
C VAL A 25 -10.83 -12.65 2.69
N ALA A 26 -10.51 -11.58 1.96
CA ALA A 26 -9.14 -11.31 1.63
C ALA A 26 -8.43 -11.41 2.98
N ASP A 27 -7.32 -12.15 3.01
CA ASP A 27 -6.42 -12.15 4.16
C ASP A 27 -5.85 -10.73 4.22
N VAL A 28 -6.67 -9.78 4.70
CA VAL A 28 -6.33 -8.37 4.80
C VAL A 28 -5.42 -8.29 6.01
N ARG A 29 -4.15 -8.61 5.77
CA ARG A 29 -3.10 -8.31 6.72
C ARG A 29 -3.16 -6.80 6.98
N PRO A 30 -3.12 -6.38 8.25
CA PRO A 30 -3.09 -4.96 8.56
C PRO A 30 -1.87 -4.32 7.90
N LEU A 31 -2.09 -3.28 7.10
CA LEU A 31 -0.99 -2.52 6.52
C LEU A 31 -0.43 -1.55 7.56
N THR A 32 0.89 -1.38 7.54
CA THR A 32 1.61 -0.43 8.37
C THR A 32 1.94 0.81 7.54
N ALA A 33 1.72 2.00 8.12
CA ALA A 33 2.09 3.25 7.49
C ALA A 33 3.57 3.53 7.67
N PHE A 34 4.24 3.84 6.57
CA PHE A 34 5.66 4.16 6.51
C PHE A 34 5.88 5.54 5.89
N VAL A 35 6.98 6.18 6.28
CA VAL A 35 7.49 7.39 5.64
C VAL A 35 8.96 7.18 5.28
N LEU A 36 9.24 7.20 3.98
CA LEU A 36 10.59 7.31 3.44
C LEU A 36 10.97 8.78 3.33
N ARG A 37 12.07 9.17 3.95
CA ARG A 37 12.71 10.47 3.80
C ARG A 37 14.08 10.29 3.17
N TYR A 38 14.39 11.00 2.09
CA TYR A 38 15.66 10.83 1.39
C TYR A 38 16.14 12.09 0.68
N ARG A 39 17.44 12.16 0.40
CA ARG A 39 18.00 13.13 -0.55
C ARG A 39 17.84 12.61 -1.97
N ASP A 40 17.10 13.31 -2.81
CA ASP A 40 16.93 12.94 -4.22
C ASP A 40 18.26 13.02 -4.98
N ALA A 41 18.57 11.98 -5.76
CA ALA A 41 19.82 11.87 -6.51
C ALA A 41 19.94 12.85 -7.69
N TRP A 42 18.81 13.31 -8.26
CA TRP A 42 18.81 14.18 -9.44
C TRP A 42 18.83 15.66 -9.07
N PHE A 43 18.04 16.04 -8.08
CA PHE A 43 17.82 17.44 -7.69
C PHE A 43 18.51 17.79 -6.37
N GLY A 44 19.01 16.81 -5.62
CA GLY A 44 19.72 17.03 -4.36
C GLY A 44 18.85 17.56 -3.22
N MET A 45 17.52 17.54 -3.36
CA MET A 45 16.55 18.03 -2.39
C MET A 45 16.01 16.91 -1.49
N GLU A 46 15.55 17.26 -0.29
CA GLU A 46 14.84 16.31 0.56
C GLU A 46 13.46 15.99 -0.05
N LYS A 47 13.15 14.70 -0.16
CA LYS A 47 11.82 14.18 -0.49
C LYS A 47 11.27 13.36 0.67
N ARG A 48 9.93 13.37 0.78
CA ARG A 48 9.17 12.56 1.74
C ARG A 48 8.06 11.82 0.99
N VAL A 49 8.04 10.51 1.14
CA VAL A 49 7.03 9.63 0.54
C VAL A 49 6.34 8.87 1.66
N ALA A 50 5.03 9.07 1.80
CA ALA A 50 4.21 8.31 2.73
C ALA A 50 3.49 7.19 1.97
N PHE A 51 3.53 5.98 2.49
CA PHE A 51 2.94 4.81 1.86
C PHE A 51 2.60 3.74 2.89
N GLU A 52 1.86 2.73 2.47
CA GLU A 52 1.46 1.59 3.30
C GLU A 52 2.07 0.30 2.75
N ALA A 53 2.55 -0.56 3.64
CA ALA A 53 3.10 -1.88 3.28
C ALA A 53 2.78 -2.91 4.37
N GLU A 54 2.85 -4.20 4.01
CA GLU A 54 2.57 -5.31 4.94
C GLU A 54 3.57 -5.35 6.11
N ASP A 55 4.85 -5.15 5.81
CA ASP A 55 5.94 -5.16 6.78
C ASP A 55 7.12 -4.31 6.27
N VAL A 56 8.20 -4.27 7.07
CA VAL A 56 9.42 -3.53 6.74
C VAL A 56 10.09 -4.05 5.47
N ALA A 57 10.08 -5.36 5.22
CA ALA A 57 10.71 -5.95 4.05
C ALA A 57 9.98 -5.56 2.76
N ALA A 58 8.64 -5.59 2.79
CA ALA A 58 7.80 -5.10 1.71
C ALA A 58 8.03 -3.59 1.47
N ALA A 59 8.13 -2.80 2.55
CA ALA A 59 8.45 -1.38 2.43
C ALA A 59 9.81 -1.14 1.76
N LEU A 60 10.87 -1.86 2.17
CA LEU A 60 12.19 -1.76 1.57
C LEU A 60 12.18 -2.14 0.08
N ALA A 61 11.45 -3.18 -0.29
CA ALA A 61 11.29 -3.59 -1.69
C ALA A 61 10.58 -2.52 -2.55
N MET A 62 9.59 -1.81 -1.99
CA MET A 62 8.91 -0.72 -2.70
C MET A 62 9.83 0.47 -2.99
N MET A 63 10.77 0.75 -2.08
CA MET A 63 11.66 1.92 -2.15
C MET A 63 12.88 1.71 -3.06
N ASP A 64 13.19 0.48 -3.46
CA ASP A 64 14.37 0.13 -4.28
C ASP A 64 14.42 0.89 -5.62
N ARG A 65 13.26 1.37 -6.10
CA ARG A 65 13.16 2.13 -7.35
C ARG A 65 13.23 3.64 -7.17
N GLU A 66 13.24 4.14 -5.93
CA GLU A 66 13.33 5.57 -5.67
C GLU A 66 14.75 6.07 -6.00
N PRO A 67 14.89 7.26 -6.61
CA PRO A 67 16.18 7.83 -6.94
C PRO A 67 16.88 8.37 -5.68
N ILE A 68 17.26 7.48 -4.78
CA ILE A 68 17.88 7.80 -3.50
C ILE A 68 19.35 8.19 -3.73
N GLY A 69 19.69 9.41 -3.32
CA GLY A 69 21.05 9.96 -3.32
C GLY A 69 21.78 9.66 -2.01
N GLU A 70 22.40 10.69 -1.44
CA GLU A 70 23.39 10.58 -0.34
C GLU A 70 22.84 10.06 0.99
N TRP A 71 21.54 10.06 1.23
CA TRP A 71 20.98 9.49 2.45
C TRP A 71 19.51 9.12 2.28
N ALA A 72 19.07 8.14 3.07
CA ALA A 72 17.67 7.80 3.25
C ALA A 72 17.39 7.24 4.65
N GLU A 73 16.19 7.51 5.13
CA GLU A 73 15.64 7.01 6.39
C GLU A 73 14.22 6.52 6.15
N LEU A 74 13.92 5.33 6.67
CA LEU A 74 12.57 4.78 6.75
C LEU A 74 12.07 4.94 8.18
N SER A 75 10.83 5.41 8.32
CA SER A 75 10.19 5.59 9.61
C SER A 75 8.77 5.02 9.63
N SER A 76 8.31 4.61 10.81
CA SER A 76 6.94 4.20 11.09
C SER A 76 6.52 4.77 12.43
N GLY A 77 5.28 5.28 12.55
CA GLY A 77 4.80 5.88 13.80
C GLY A 77 5.63 7.08 14.31
N GLY A 78 6.45 7.69 13.45
CA GLY A 78 7.37 8.78 13.81
C GLY A 78 8.75 8.33 14.31
N GLU A 79 9.00 7.03 14.40
CA GLU A 79 10.29 6.45 14.78
C GLU A 79 11.05 5.99 13.54
N VAL A 80 12.36 6.26 13.46
CA VAL A 80 13.21 5.76 12.39
C VAL A 80 13.50 4.29 12.66
N ILE A 81 13.21 3.43 11.68
CA ILE A 81 13.38 1.98 11.79
C ILE A 81 14.56 1.48 10.95
N CYS A 82 14.89 2.17 9.86
CA CYS A 82 16.04 1.83 9.02
C CYS A 82 16.71 3.09 8.49
N ARG A 83 18.05 3.06 8.38
CA ARG A 83 18.85 4.06 7.67
C ARG A 83 19.63 3.40 6.55
N ARG A 84 19.80 4.11 5.45
CA ARG A 84 20.66 3.65 4.35
C ARG A 84 22.12 3.85 4.72
N GLY A 85 22.87 2.76 4.72
CA GLY A 85 24.33 2.76 4.79
C GLY A 85 24.93 2.75 3.38
N PHE A 86 26.12 3.33 3.25
CA PHE A 86 26.88 3.37 2.00
C PHE A 86 28.09 2.46 2.11
N GLU A 87 28.28 1.63 1.09
CA GLU A 87 29.53 0.90 0.91
C GLU A 87 30.52 1.78 0.12
N PRO A 88 31.73 2.03 0.66
CA PRO A 88 32.75 2.71 -0.10
C PRO A 88 33.18 1.86 -1.31
N GLY A 89 33.37 2.50 -2.47
CA GLY A 89 33.83 1.81 -3.69
C GLY A 89 32.73 1.33 -4.63
N GLY A 90 31.47 1.71 -4.40
CA GLY A 90 30.38 1.48 -5.35
C GLY A 90 29.77 0.08 -5.30
N ALA A 91 29.97 -0.66 -4.20
CA ALA A 91 29.14 -1.82 -3.91
C ALA A 91 27.70 -1.39 -3.57
N ALA A 92 26.78 -2.35 -3.56
CA ALA A 92 25.38 -2.07 -3.30
C ALA A 92 25.18 -1.46 -1.91
N ASP A 93 24.40 -0.39 -1.84
CA ASP A 93 24.00 0.21 -0.57
C ASP A 93 23.15 -0.78 0.24
N TYR A 94 23.20 -0.65 1.57
CA TYR A 94 22.52 -1.54 2.50
C TYR A 94 21.62 -0.76 3.46
N TRP A 95 20.70 -1.46 4.10
CA TRP A 95 19.83 -0.88 5.12
C TRP A 95 20.23 -1.39 6.50
N VAL A 96 20.42 -0.47 7.44
CA VAL A 96 20.75 -0.74 8.83
C VAL A 96 19.52 -0.46 9.67
N ALA A 97 19.10 -1.43 10.49
CA ALA A 97 18.06 -1.21 11.47
C ALA A 97 18.56 -0.27 12.58
N ASP A 98 17.69 0.64 13.03
CA ASP A 98 17.95 1.51 14.19
C ASP A 98 17.86 0.74 15.52
#